data_AF-A0A6A6D9S4-F1
#
_entry.id   AF-A0A6A6D9S4-F1
#
_cell.length_a   1.000
_cell.length_b   1.000
_cell.length_c   1.000
_cell.angle_alpha   90.00
_cell.angle_beta   90.00
_cell.angle_gamma   90.00
#
_symmetry.space_group_name_H-M   'P 1'
#
loop_
_entity.id
_entity.type
_entity.pdbx_description
1 polymer ?
#
loop_
_entity_poly.entity_id
_entity_poly.type
_entity_poly.pdbx_seq_one_letter_code
_entity_poly.pdbx_strand_id
1 'polypeptide(L)'
;MDASPGPPDKTSLPVPTTGAAELRMALDVELFAQGARALADARETRPRNTNRTYDPKQREWQEFCAEKGFEDGKLVYENKVIWAVGTLQDGYSEAKMMEAVRFCWQSQKKQSTESYLRTAVDFLLAHNILLRSESRLEAEFLDFFTIPLPDEGPTPCYLIIIIMDNSKMNPLGQLEYRAIIRY
;
A
#
# COMPACT_ATOMS: atom_id res chain seq x y z
N MET A 1 8.53 -67.94 21.04
CA MET A 1 9.15 -66.75 21.65
C MET A 1 9.27 -65.73 20.53
N ASP A 2 8.19 -65.01 20.28
CA ASP A 2 8.09 -64.02 19.22
C ASP A 2 8.59 -62.67 19.75
N ALA A 3 9.71 -62.19 19.20
CA ALA A 3 10.23 -60.85 19.50
C ALA A 3 9.60 -59.85 18.54
N SER A 4 8.71 -59.01 19.08
CA SER A 4 8.08 -57.89 18.38
C SER A 4 9.10 -56.75 18.16
N PRO A 5 9.18 -56.12 16.98
CA PRO A 5 10.07 -54.98 16.76
C PRO A 5 9.46 -53.71 17.39
N GLY A 6 10.29 -52.97 18.13
CA GLY A 6 9.90 -51.72 18.80
C GLY A 6 9.51 -50.59 17.82
N PRO A 7 8.81 -49.55 18.30
CA PRO A 7 8.28 -48.48 17.47
C PRO A 7 9.40 -47.59 16.92
N PRO A 8 9.24 -47.01 15.70
CA PRO A 8 10.23 -46.13 15.12
C PRO A 8 10.30 -44.80 15.90
N ASP A 9 11.53 -44.38 16.21
CA ASP A 9 11.87 -43.10 16.82
C ASP A 9 11.36 -41.94 15.95
N LYS A 10 10.51 -41.08 16.52
CA LYS A 10 9.87 -39.93 15.84
C LYS A 10 10.56 -38.61 16.19
N THR A 11 11.89 -38.61 16.22
CA THR A 11 12.65 -37.39 16.58
C THR A 11 13.80 -37.13 15.61
N SER A 12 13.50 -37.09 14.31
CA SER A 12 14.39 -36.44 13.34
C SER A 12 13.56 -35.56 12.42
N LEU A 13 13.48 -34.28 12.75
CA LEU A 13 13.11 -33.27 11.76
C LEU A 13 14.10 -33.39 10.59
N PRO A 14 13.64 -33.39 9.32
CA PRO A 14 14.53 -33.50 8.19
C PRO A 14 15.46 -32.29 8.16
N VAL A 15 16.75 -32.53 8.41
CA VAL A 15 17.81 -31.54 8.19
C VAL A 15 17.79 -31.22 6.69
N PRO A 16 17.72 -29.93 6.29
CA PRO A 16 17.81 -29.57 4.88
C PRO A 16 19.08 -30.18 4.30
N THR A 17 18.93 -31.03 3.28
CA THR A 17 20.08 -31.63 2.60
C THR A 17 20.96 -30.51 2.06
N THR A 18 22.26 -30.52 2.36
CA THR A 18 23.22 -29.45 2.07
C THR A 18 23.10 -28.87 0.65
N GLY A 19 22.84 -29.73 -0.34
CA GLY A 19 22.66 -29.30 -1.74
C GLY A 19 21.40 -28.45 -2.01
N ALA A 20 20.33 -28.58 -1.22
CA ALA A 20 19.13 -27.75 -1.36
C ALA A 20 19.36 -26.32 -0.81
N ALA A 21 20.14 -26.19 0.28
CA ALA A 21 20.52 -24.91 0.82
C ALA A 21 21.50 -24.17 -0.11
N GLU A 22 22.47 -24.88 -0.67
CA GLU A 22 23.42 -24.34 -1.65
C GLU A 22 22.73 -23.88 -2.94
N LEU A 23 21.80 -24.69 -3.47
CA LEU A 23 21.01 -24.31 -4.64
C LEU A 23 20.16 -23.06 -4.36
N ARG A 24 19.56 -22.96 -3.17
CA ARG A 24 18.77 -21.80 -2.77
C ARG A 24 19.63 -20.54 -2.69
N MET A 25 20.80 -20.63 -2.07
CA MET A 25 21.77 -19.52 -2.01
C MET A 25 22.23 -19.10 -3.40
N ALA A 26 22.53 -20.05 -4.29
CA ALA A 26 22.91 -19.75 -5.67
C ALA A 26 21.80 -19.03 -6.44
N LEU A 27 20.54 -19.49 -6.27
CA LEU A 27 19.37 -18.87 -6.89
C LEU A 27 19.14 -17.45 -6.35
N ASP A 28 19.32 -17.22 -5.05
CA ASP A 28 19.16 -15.91 -4.42
C ASP A 28 20.23 -14.92 -4.93
N VAL A 29 21.48 -15.37 -5.09
CA VAL A 29 22.57 -14.56 -5.69
C VAL A 29 22.27 -14.22 -7.14
N GLU A 30 21.77 -15.18 -7.93
CA GLU A 30 21.41 -14.93 -9.32
C GLU A 30 20.25 -13.95 -9.44
N LEU A 31 19.19 -14.14 -8.64
CA LEU A 31 18.03 -13.26 -8.59
C LEU A 31 18.45 -11.83 -8.25
N PHE A 32 19.38 -11.67 -7.30
CA PHE A 32 19.94 -10.37 -6.95
C PHE A 32 20.63 -9.70 -8.16
N ALA A 33 21.50 -10.44 -8.85
CA ALA A 33 22.22 -9.93 -10.03
C ALA A 33 21.28 -9.61 -11.20
N GLN A 34 20.20 -10.37 -11.37
CA GLN A 34 19.16 -10.07 -12.37
C GLN A 34 18.36 -8.82 -11.99
N GLY A 35 17.96 -8.67 -10.72
CA GLY A 35 17.24 -7.49 -10.23
C GLY A 35 18.03 -6.20 -10.40
N ALA A 36 19.35 -6.23 -10.11
CA ALA A 36 20.23 -5.09 -10.32
C ALA A 36 20.31 -4.64 -11.79
N ARG A 37 20.38 -5.60 -12.73
CA ARG A 37 20.37 -5.33 -14.18
C ARG A 37 19.05 -4.74 -14.64
N ALA A 38 17.92 -5.37 -14.27
CA ALA A 38 16.59 -4.89 -14.61
C ALA A 38 16.35 -3.44 -14.11
N LEU A 39 16.88 -3.09 -12.93
CA LEU A 39 16.79 -1.74 -12.39
C LEU A 39 17.60 -0.71 -13.22
N ALA A 40 18.79 -1.09 -13.71
CA ALA A 40 19.61 -0.24 -14.56
C ALA A 40 18.89 0.05 -15.89
N ASP A 41 18.40 -1.01 -16.55
CA ASP A 41 17.66 -0.90 -17.81
C ASP A 41 16.38 -0.07 -17.64
N ALA A 42 15.65 -0.28 -16.54
CA ALA A 42 14.46 0.49 -16.21
C ALA A 42 14.75 1.97 -15.96
N ARG A 43 15.95 2.33 -15.50
CA ARG A 43 16.35 3.73 -15.28
C ARG A 43 16.70 4.43 -16.59
N GLU A 44 17.42 3.76 -17.49
CA GLU A 44 17.78 4.30 -18.79
C GLU A 44 16.55 4.54 -19.68
N THR A 45 15.60 3.62 -19.64
CA THR A 45 14.36 3.71 -20.43
C THR A 45 13.28 4.60 -19.80
N ARG A 46 13.50 5.11 -18.58
CA ARG A 46 12.49 5.87 -17.84
C ARG A 46 12.29 7.27 -18.44
N PRO A 47 11.03 7.71 -18.66
CA PRO A 47 10.73 9.07 -19.08
C PRO A 47 11.26 10.12 -18.10
N ARG A 48 11.73 11.26 -18.63
CA ARG A 48 12.36 12.35 -17.85
C ARG A 48 11.46 12.91 -16.73
N ASN A 49 10.15 13.02 -16.97
CA ASN A 49 9.19 13.48 -15.96
C ASN A 49 9.06 12.47 -14.81
N THR A 50 9.12 11.17 -15.11
CA THR A 50 9.10 10.11 -14.11
C THR A 50 10.38 10.14 -13.28
N ASN A 51 11.55 10.39 -13.87
CA ASN A 51 12.77 10.59 -13.06
C ASN A 51 12.61 11.76 -12.08
N ARG A 52 12.17 12.93 -12.56
CA ARG A 52 11.95 14.12 -11.73
C ARG A 52 11.06 13.86 -10.51
N THR A 53 9.98 13.08 -10.68
CA THR A 53 9.03 12.79 -9.59
C THR A 53 9.53 11.71 -8.64
N TYR A 54 10.21 10.67 -9.15
CA TYR A 54 10.59 9.50 -8.35
C TYR A 54 11.97 9.64 -7.70
N ASP A 55 12.89 10.41 -8.27
CA ASP A 55 14.26 10.56 -7.75
C ASP A 55 14.34 11.09 -6.31
N PRO A 56 13.51 12.07 -5.88
CA PRO A 56 13.50 12.51 -4.49
C PRO A 56 13.11 11.37 -3.53
N LYS A 57 12.04 10.64 -3.85
CA LYS A 57 11.55 9.52 -3.02
C LYS A 57 12.53 8.35 -3.01
N GLN A 58 13.19 8.06 -4.14
CA GLN A 58 14.22 7.03 -4.22
C GLN A 58 15.45 7.39 -3.39
N ARG A 59 15.77 8.68 -3.25
CA ARG A 59 16.86 9.15 -2.38
C ARG A 59 16.52 8.95 -0.92
N GLU A 60 15.32 9.33 -0.51
CA GLU A 60 14.81 9.11 0.84
C GLU A 60 14.84 7.62 1.22
N TRP A 61 14.43 6.74 0.28
CA TRP A 61 14.57 5.29 0.45
C TRP A 61 16.03 4.84 0.61
N GLN A 62 16.96 5.38 -0.19
CA GLN A 62 18.38 5.05 -0.08
C GLN A 62 18.98 5.48 1.26
N GLU A 63 18.60 6.66 1.74
CA GLU A 63 19.02 7.18 3.06
C GLU A 63 18.50 6.27 4.18
N PHE A 64 17.22 5.88 4.14
CA PHE A 64 16.65 4.90 5.06
C PHE A 64 17.41 3.56 5.03
N CYS A 65 17.75 3.08 3.83
CA CYS A 65 18.50 1.83 3.68
C CYS A 65 19.90 1.91 4.28
N ALA A 66 20.59 3.04 4.07
CA ALA A 66 21.90 3.29 4.66
C ALA A 66 21.84 3.34 6.20
N GLU A 67 20.81 3.97 6.77
CA GLU A 67 20.59 4.02 8.23
C GLU A 67 20.37 2.63 8.84
N LYS A 68 19.58 1.77 8.17
CA LYS A 68 19.28 0.42 8.64
C LYS A 68 20.35 -0.63 8.29
N GLY A 69 21.39 -0.25 7.55
CA GLY A 69 22.49 -1.14 7.18
C GLY A 69 22.20 -2.07 6.00
N PHE A 70 21.25 -1.74 5.14
CA PHE A 70 20.95 -2.52 3.93
C PHE A 70 21.95 -2.17 2.80
N GLU A 71 22.86 -3.10 2.48
CA GLU A 71 23.95 -2.91 1.51
C GLU A 71 23.49 -2.74 0.05
N ASP A 72 22.32 -3.29 -0.28
CA ASP A 72 21.74 -3.27 -1.63
C ASP A 72 21.11 -1.91 -2.01
N GLY A 73 20.83 -1.07 -1.01
CA GLY A 73 20.26 0.27 -1.18
C GLY A 73 18.88 0.27 -1.85
N LYS A 74 18.85 0.36 -3.20
CA LYS A 74 17.66 0.71 -3.99
C LYS A 74 16.63 -0.41 -4.15
N LEU A 75 17.01 -1.67 -3.97
CA LEU A 75 16.09 -2.79 -4.15
C LEU A 75 15.10 -2.87 -2.98
N VAL A 76 13.89 -3.33 -3.29
CA VAL A 76 12.77 -3.44 -2.36
C VAL A 76 12.38 -4.91 -2.29
N TYR A 77 12.44 -5.49 -1.09
CA TYR A 77 12.06 -6.86 -0.81
C TYR A 77 10.97 -6.89 0.25
N GLU A 78 10.17 -7.95 0.29
CA GLU A 78 9.08 -8.10 1.27
C GLU A 78 9.58 -7.90 2.71
N ASN A 79 10.68 -8.54 3.08
CA ASN A 79 11.29 -8.40 4.41
C ASN A 79 11.77 -6.97 4.68
N LYS A 80 12.29 -6.26 3.68
CA LYS A 80 12.78 -4.89 3.80
C LYS A 80 11.64 -3.87 3.92
N VAL A 81 10.51 -4.14 3.27
CA VAL A 81 9.29 -3.32 3.39
C VAL A 81 8.75 -3.37 4.82
N ILE A 82 8.83 -4.51 5.51
CA ILE A 82 8.40 -4.63 6.92
C ILE A 82 9.13 -3.62 7.82
N TRP A 83 10.41 -3.36 7.57
CA TRP A 83 11.17 -2.35 8.33
C TRP A 83 10.73 -0.91 8.05
N ALA A 84 10.08 -0.67 6.91
CA ALA A 84 9.58 0.64 6.51
C ALA A 84 8.16 0.93 7.01
N VAL A 85 7.44 -0.08 7.52
CA VAL A 85 6.16 0.08 8.22
C VAL A 85 6.41 0.90 9.48
N GLY A 86 5.61 1.93 9.74
CA GLY A 86 5.82 2.82 10.90
C GLY A 86 6.65 4.06 10.60
N THR A 87 7.24 4.18 9.39
CA THR A 87 8.25 5.21 9.10
C THR A 87 8.01 5.91 7.76
N LEU A 88 8.38 5.28 6.65
CA LEU A 88 8.51 5.93 5.34
C LEU A 88 7.23 5.85 4.50
N GLN A 89 6.39 4.85 4.77
CA GLN A 89 5.17 4.59 4.00
C GLN A 89 3.88 4.88 4.77
N ASP A 90 4.00 5.41 5.98
CA ASP A 90 2.84 5.65 6.81
C ASP A 90 2.02 6.82 6.28
N GLY A 91 0.78 6.51 5.93
CA GLY A 91 -0.23 7.50 5.61
C GLY A 91 -0.61 8.34 6.82
N TYR A 92 -1.75 9.04 6.72
CA TYR A 92 -2.28 9.77 7.86
C TYR A 92 -2.71 8.79 8.96
N SER A 93 -2.17 8.94 10.17
CA SER A 93 -2.76 8.32 11.37
C SER A 93 -4.10 8.98 11.68
N GLU A 94 -4.95 8.34 12.48
CA GLU A 94 -6.25 8.91 12.88
C GLU A 94 -6.09 10.31 13.51
N ALA A 95 -5.09 10.49 14.36
CA ALA A 95 -4.77 11.79 14.95
C ALA A 95 -4.40 12.83 13.89
N LYS A 96 -3.58 12.47 12.90
CA LYS A 96 -3.18 13.37 11.79
C LYS A 96 -4.37 13.66 10.86
N MET A 97 -5.26 12.69 10.64
CA MET A 97 -6.50 12.91 9.88
C MET A 97 -7.39 13.92 10.59
N MET A 98 -7.59 13.75 11.90
CA MET A 98 -8.37 14.68 12.73
C MET A 98 -7.77 16.08 12.70
N GLU A 99 -6.44 16.21 12.76
CA GLU A 99 -5.74 17.49 12.63
C GLU A 99 -5.95 18.13 11.26
N ALA A 100 -5.82 17.36 10.16
CA ALA A 100 -6.03 17.85 8.81
C ALA A 100 -7.47 18.34 8.57
N VAL A 101 -8.47 17.58 9.04
CA VAL A 101 -9.89 17.98 8.95
C VAL A 101 -10.15 19.22 9.81
N ARG A 102 -9.60 19.30 11.03
CA ARG A 102 -9.71 20.49 11.88
C ARG A 102 -9.08 21.71 11.22
N PHE A 103 -7.92 21.55 10.60
CA PHE A 103 -7.25 22.62 9.86
C PHE A 103 -8.13 23.17 8.73
N CYS A 104 -8.80 22.28 7.98
CA CYS A 104 -9.78 22.71 6.96
C CYS A 104 -10.91 23.55 7.56
N TRP A 105 -11.27 23.35 8.83
CA TRP A 105 -12.36 24.05 9.51
C TRP A 105 -11.94 25.31 10.29
N GLN A 106 -10.64 25.59 10.44
CA GLN A 106 -10.12 26.65 11.33
C GLN A 106 -10.26 28.10 10.80
N SER A 107 -11.03 28.30 9.73
CA SER A 107 -11.46 29.63 9.25
C SER A 107 -10.32 30.57 8.86
N GLN A 108 -9.96 30.53 7.57
CA GLN A 108 -9.31 31.64 6.89
C GLN A 108 -10.37 32.74 6.67
N LYS A 109 -10.12 33.95 7.19
CA LYS A 109 -11.02 35.10 7.02
C LYS A 109 -11.37 35.27 5.53
N LYS A 110 -12.61 34.92 5.14
CA LYS A 110 -13.31 35.14 3.83
C LYS A 110 -13.70 33.91 2.99
N GLN A 111 -13.50 32.66 3.42
CA GLN A 111 -13.95 31.50 2.61
C GLN A 111 -15.36 31.00 2.98
N SER A 112 -16.10 30.47 2.01
CA SER A 112 -17.42 29.87 2.24
C SER A 112 -17.28 28.51 2.96
N THR A 113 -18.24 28.20 3.84
CA THR A 113 -18.33 26.90 4.53
C THR A 113 -18.30 25.71 3.56
N GLU A 114 -18.88 25.89 2.38
CA GLU A 114 -18.89 24.90 1.30
C GLU A 114 -17.48 24.50 0.84
N SER A 115 -16.56 25.46 0.72
CA SER A 115 -15.18 25.20 0.29
C SER A 115 -14.44 24.31 1.30
N TYR A 116 -14.72 24.49 2.60
CA TYR A 116 -14.15 23.68 3.67
C TYR A 116 -14.71 22.27 3.65
N LEU A 117 -16.03 22.14 3.54
CA LEU A 117 -16.70 20.84 3.42
C LEU A 117 -16.16 20.06 2.23
N ARG A 118 -16.04 20.69 1.07
CA ARG A 118 -15.51 20.07 -0.15
C ARG A 118 -14.10 19.54 0.06
N THR A 119 -13.22 20.34 0.66
CA THR A 119 -11.83 19.94 0.91
C THR A 119 -11.73 18.79 1.92
N ALA A 120 -12.53 18.85 2.99
CA ALA A 120 -12.56 17.79 4.00
C ALA A 120 -13.11 16.47 3.44
N VAL A 121 -14.21 16.53 2.68
CA VAL A 121 -14.78 15.35 1.99
C VAL A 121 -13.79 14.78 0.99
N ASP A 122 -13.17 15.63 0.15
CA ASP A 122 -12.15 15.21 -0.82
C ASP A 122 -10.99 14.46 -0.13
N PHE A 123 -10.46 15.03 0.95
CA PHE A 123 -9.41 14.42 1.76
C PHE A 123 -9.83 13.08 2.37
N LEU A 124 -11.02 13.01 2.97
CA LEU A 124 -11.52 11.79 3.60
C LEU A 124 -11.81 10.68 2.58
N LEU A 125 -12.37 11.02 1.42
CA LEU A 125 -12.57 10.07 0.32
C LEU A 125 -11.22 9.56 -0.22
N ALA A 126 -10.23 10.45 -0.35
CA ALA A 126 -8.87 10.07 -0.76
C ALA A 126 -8.27 8.99 0.15
N HIS A 127 -8.41 9.21 1.46
CA HIS A 127 -7.76 8.35 2.45
C HIS A 127 -8.51 7.03 2.63
N ASN A 128 -9.82 7.08 2.82
CA ASN A 128 -10.59 5.90 3.22
C ASN A 128 -10.98 5.00 2.04
N ILE A 129 -11.13 5.57 0.84
CA ILE A 129 -11.50 4.83 -0.38
C ILE A 129 -10.25 4.57 -1.25
N LEU A 130 -9.10 5.13 -0.85
CA LEU A 130 -7.82 5.04 -1.57
C LEU A 130 -7.92 5.55 -3.02
N LEU A 131 -8.80 6.54 -3.24
CA LEU A 131 -9.01 7.14 -4.55
C LEU A 131 -7.85 8.08 -4.90
N ARG A 132 -7.39 7.98 -6.15
CA ARG A 132 -6.50 8.98 -6.74
C ARG A 132 -7.30 10.24 -7.07
N SER A 133 -6.61 11.38 -7.13
CA SER A 133 -7.25 12.66 -7.42
C SER A 133 -7.99 12.67 -8.76
N GLU A 134 -7.45 12.01 -9.78
CA GLU A 134 -8.07 11.90 -11.11
C GLU A 134 -9.48 11.30 -11.02
N SER A 135 -9.61 10.07 -10.51
CA SER A 135 -10.91 9.40 -10.35
C SER A 135 -11.86 10.11 -9.38
N ARG A 136 -11.34 10.79 -8.35
CA ARG A 136 -12.17 11.49 -7.36
C ARG A 136 -12.74 12.80 -7.89
N LEU A 137 -11.99 13.52 -8.72
CA LEU A 137 -12.44 14.78 -9.32
C LEU A 137 -13.46 14.56 -10.45
N GLU A 138 -13.44 13.38 -11.06
CA GLU A 138 -14.40 12.98 -12.09
C GLU A 138 -15.70 12.40 -11.52
N ALA A 139 -15.69 11.92 -10.27
CA ALA A 139 -16.87 11.35 -9.63
C ALA A 139 -17.99 12.39 -9.48
N GLU A 140 -19.17 12.05 -10.00
CA GLU A 140 -20.37 12.83 -9.88
C GLU A 140 -21.17 12.39 -8.64
N PHE A 141 -22.08 13.26 -8.17
CA PHE A 141 -22.92 12.92 -7.02
C PHE A 141 -23.81 11.67 -7.27
N LEU A 142 -24.16 11.41 -8.54
CA LEU A 142 -24.96 10.25 -8.94
C LEU A 142 -24.19 8.92 -8.84
N ASP A 143 -22.87 8.97 -8.71
CA ASP A 143 -22.04 7.79 -8.55
C ASP A 143 -22.04 7.25 -7.11
N PHE A 144 -22.61 8.03 -6.17
CA PHE A 144 -22.65 7.70 -4.75
C PHE A 144 -23.98 7.05 -4.37
N PHE A 145 -23.89 5.86 -3.80
CA PHE A 145 -25.02 5.10 -3.28
C PHE A 145 -24.84 4.86 -1.79
N THR A 146 -25.93 4.91 -1.05
CA THR A 146 -25.93 4.54 0.37
C THR A 146 -26.73 3.25 0.58
N ILE A 147 -26.13 2.30 1.30
CA ILE A 147 -26.82 1.09 1.74
C ILE A 147 -26.89 1.12 3.27
N PRO A 148 -28.08 1.07 3.88
CA PRO A 148 -28.20 0.99 5.32
C PRO A 148 -27.69 -0.37 5.82
N LEU A 149 -26.91 -0.35 6.89
CA LEU A 149 -26.39 -1.53 7.57
C LEU A 149 -27.00 -1.58 8.98
N PRO A 150 -28.17 -2.22 9.15
CA PRO A 150 -28.95 -2.15 10.39
C PRO A 150 -28.26 -2.79 11.61
N ASP A 151 -27.35 -3.74 11.38
CA ASP A 151 -26.74 -4.57 12.44
C ASP A 151 -25.24 -4.29 12.64
N GLU A 152 -24.67 -3.28 11.99
CA GLU A 152 -23.21 -3.00 12.00
C GLU A 152 -22.77 -2.01 13.09
N GLY A 153 -23.64 -1.58 14.00
CA GLY A 153 -23.23 -0.73 15.11
C GLY A 153 -24.34 -0.31 16.08
N PRO A 154 -23.97 0.36 17.19
CA PRO A 154 -24.92 0.89 18.17
C PRO A 154 -25.72 2.10 17.63
N THR A 155 -25.28 2.70 16.52
CA THR A 155 -25.96 3.79 15.81
C THR A 155 -26.24 3.37 14.36
N PRO A 156 -27.22 3.99 13.68
CA PRO A 156 -27.51 3.69 12.28
C PRO A 156 -26.26 3.86 11.41
N CYS A 157 -25.82 2.77 10.79
CA CYS A 157 -24.64 2.73 9.96
C CYS A 157 -25.04 2.70 8.47
N TYR A 158 -24.26 3.40 7.63
CA TYR A 158 -24.47 3.46 6.19
C TYR A 158 -23.16 3.12 5.48
N LEU A 159 -23.23 2.18 4.55
CA LEU A 159 -22.19 1.92 3.56
C LEU A 159 -22.35 2.95 2.45
N ILE A 160 -21.31 3.73 2.18
CA ILE A 160 -21.24 4.57 0.99
C ILE A 160 -20.51 3.78 -0.08
N ILE A 161 -21.13 3.59 -1.24
CA ILE A 161 -20.55 2.95 -2.42
C ILE A 161 -20.35 4.03 -3.48
N ILE A 162 -19.19 4.01 -4.11
CA ILE A 162 -18.86 4.80 -5.30
C ILE A 162 -18.70 3.83 -6.46
N ILE A 163 -19.44 4.07 -7.54
CA ILE A 163 -19.28 3.37 -8.80
C ILE A 163 -18.35 4.19 -9.68
N MET A 164 -17.36 3.56 -10.29
CA MET A 164 -16.47 4.20 -11.25
C MET A 164 -16.30 3.29 -12.45
N ASP A 165 -16.18 3.88 -13.63
CA ASP A 165 -15.85 3.16 -14.86
C ASP A 165 -14.52 3.62 -15.47
N ASN A 166 -13.98 4.75 -15.02
CA ASN A 166 -12.77 5.34 -15.59
C ASN A 166 -11.64 5.43 -14.56
N SER A 167 -10.51 4.80 -14.89
CA SER A 167 -9.25 5.02 -14.18
C SER A 167 -8.08 4.72 -15.10
N LYS A 168 -6.91 5.33 -14.83
CA LYS A 168 -5.68 5.02 -15.57
C LYS A 168 -5.30 3.53 -15.57
N MET A 169 -5.73 2.78 -14.54
CA MET A 169 -5.47 1.33 -14.45
C MET A 169 -6.60 0.49 -15.07
N ASN A 170 -7.68 1.12 -15.54
CA ASN A 170 -8.84 0.49 -16.14
C ASN A 170 -9.07 1.00 -17.57
N PRO A 171 -8.17 0.68 -18.53
CA PRO A 171 -8.30 1.13 -19.91
C PRO A 171 -9.51 0.52 -20.64
N LEU A 172 -10.16 -0.49 -20.07
CA LEU A 172 -11.29 -1.20 -20.65
C LEU A 172 -12.65 -0.65 -20.20
N GLY A 173 -12.68 0.32 -19.28
CA GLY A 173 -13.93 0.92 -18.83
C GLY A 173 -14.80 -0.02 -17.98
N GLN A 174 -14.20 -1.01 -17.30
CA GLN A 174 -14.97 -1.96 -16.48
C GLN A 174 -15.53 -1.26 -15.23
N LEU A 175 -16.73 -1.64 -14.78
CA LEU A 175 -17.30 -1.08 -13.55
C LEU A 175 -16.47 -1.54 -12.33
N GLU A 176 -15.90 -0.57 -11.64
CA GLU A 176 -15.25 -0.70 -10.34
C GLU A 176 -16.17 -0.16 -9.24
N TYR A 177 -16.25 -0.90 -8.14
CA TYR A 177 -16.99 -0.50 -6.95
C TYR A 177 -16.01 -0.28 -5.81
N ARG A 178 -16.14 0.85 -5.12
CA ARG A 178 -15.41 1.07 -3.87
C ARG A 178 -16.37 1.50 -2.80
N ALA A 179 -16.13 1.04 -1.58
CA ALA A 179 -17.05 1.29 -0.50
C ALA A 179 -16.34 1.67 0.78
N ILE A 180 -17.01 2.48 1.59
CA ILE A 180 -16.57 2.90 2.91
C ILE A 180 -17.71 2.76 3.90
N ILE A 181 -17.37 2.27 5.09
CA ILE A 181 -18.24 2.23 6.25
C ILE A 181 -17.66 3.21 7.28
N ARG A 182 -18.51 4.02 7.89
CA ARG A 182 -18.12 4.79 9.06
C ARG A 182 -18.35 3.92 10.29
N TYR A 183 -17.26 3.45 10.90
CA TYR A 183 -17.29 2.81 12.22
C TYR A 183 -17.38 3.87 13.34
#